data_AF-A0A7V4ILD7-F1
#
_entry.id   AF-A0A7V4ILD7-F1
#
_cell.length_a   1.000
_cell.length_b   1.000
_cell.length_c   1.000
_cell.angle_alpha   90.00
_cell.angle_beta   90.00
_cell.angle_gamma   90.00
#
_symmetry.space_group_name_H-M   'P 1'
#
loop_
_entity.id
_entity.type
_entity.pdbx_description
1 polymer ?
#
loop_
_entity_poly.entity_id
_entity_poly.type
_entity_poly.pdbx_seq_one_letter_code
_entity_poly.pdbx_strand_id
1 'polypeptide(L)'
;MNIKKNLGLVIVLAALAIVVVTGCTRKTVQESENTGAQVSKDNNPDSTEKQVTDERLVKFTEATALGTILTDKNGMALYIFTKDTTTESTCYDQCAVAWPPLLANDGFVAGNFPLAATDRKDGTKQITYNGKPLYYFEKDENPGDAKGEGLNSTWYVIKREADGQSTGNNAAKSYTLADIAAHNKPEDCWMALDGKVYDISNAGSKHPGGKAMYAGCGKDATELFNTRPMGSGTPHSDRARSMLPNYEIGSLKQ
;
A
#
# COMPACT_ATOMS: atom_id res chain seq x y z
N MET A 1 17.62 40.94 27.21
CA MET A 1 18.15 42.26 26.77
C MET A 1 19.60 42.08 26.36
N ASN A 2 19.86 41.95 25.06
CA ASN A 2 21.15 42.27 24.44
C ASN A 2 20.94 42.35 22.92
N ILE A 3 21.00 43.59 22.45
CA ILE A 3 20.70 44.05 21.11
C ILE A 3 22.03 44.09 20.35
N LYS A 4 22.11 43.44 19.18
CA LYS A 4 23.11 43.80 18.17
C LYS A 4 22.42 43.92 16.80
N LYS A 5 22.49 45.15 16.29
CA LYS A 5 21.96 45.68 15.03
C LYS A 5 22.96 45.36 13.90
N ASN A 6 22.46 45.17 12.68
CA ASN A 6 23.11 45.45 11.38
C ASN A 6 21.98 45.36 10.32
N LEU A 7 21.43 46.45 9.77
CA LEU A 7 21.99 47.35 8.74
C LEU A 7 22.51 46.53 7.54
N GLY A 8 21.93 46.51 6.33
CA GLY A 8 20.98 47.36 5.64
C GLY A 8 21.54 47.59 4.23
N LEU A 9 20.90 47.07 3.17
CA LEU A 9 21.13 47.56 1.81
C LEU A 9 19.91 47.27 0.93
N VAL A 10 19.14 48.32 0.67
CA VAL A 10 18.04 48.38 -0.29
C VAL A 10 18.61 48.95 -1.58
N ILE A 11 18.52 48.21 -2.69
CA ILE A 11 18.87 48.72 -4.02
C ILE A 11 17.56 49.01 -4.76
N VAL A 12 17.24 50.30 -4.85
CA VAL A 12 16.24 50.85 -5.78
C VAL A 12 17.01 51.40 -6.98
N LEU A 13 16.71 50.92 -8.18
CA LEU A 13 16.96 51.68 -9.42
C LEU A 13 15.77 51.53 -10.36
N ALA A 14 15.32 52.69 -10.84
CA ALA A 14 14.11 52.90 -11.61
C ALA A 14 14.41 53.18 -13.09
N ALA A 15 13.41 52.85 -13.91
CA ALA A 15 12.98 53.46 -15.17
C ALA A 15 13.90 53.40 -16.41
N LEU A 16 13.34 52.90 -17.52
CA LEU A 16 13.04 53.75 -18.68
C LEU A 16 11.93 53.12 -19.55
N ALA A 17 10.91 53.92 -19.88
CA ALA A 17 9.80 53.59 -20.76
C ALA A 17 10.09 54.07 -22.19
N ILE A 18 9.70 53.31 -23.22
CA ILE A 18 9.39 53.84 -24.56
C ILE A 18 8.09 53.19 -25.05
N VAL A 19 7.11 54.06 -25.31
CA VAL A 19 5.81 53.81 -25.94
C VAL A 19 5.95 54.12 -27.43
N VAL A 20 5.48 53.25 -28.33
CA VAL A 20 4.89 53.67 -29.63
C VAL A 20 3.76 52.70 -30.01
N VAL A 21 2.75 53.27 -30.66
CA VAL A 21 1.34 52.91 -30.70
C VAL A 21 0.96 52.25 -32.05
N THR A 22 -0.21 51.61 -32.05
CA THR A 22 -1.21 51.49 -33.15
C THR A 22 -1.17 50.31 -34.11
N GLY A 23 -2.32 49.63 -34.22
CA GLY A 23 -2.69 48.83 -35.39
C GLY A 23 -3.71 47.72 -35.15
N CYS A 24 -4.94 48.03 -34.74
CA CYS A 24 -6.05 47.07 -34.81
C CYS A 24 -6.54 46.93 -36.27
N THR A 25 -6.70 45.71 -36.76
CA THR A 25 -7.63 45.42 -37.86
C THR A 25 -8.35 44.11 -37.56
N ARG A 26 -9.66 44.19 -37.34
CA ARG A 26 -10.58 43.05 -37.32
C ARG A 26 -11.13 42.88 -38.73
N LYS A 27 -11.10 41.66 -39.26
CA LYS A 27 -12.01 41.23 -40.33
C LYS A 27 -12.87 40.08 -39.83
N THR A 28 -14.16 40.25 -40.05
CA THR A 28 -15.30 39.41 -39.69
C THR A 28 -15.41 38.15 -40.56
N VAL A 29 -15.74 37.04 -39.88
CA VAL A 29 -16.69 35.96 -40.19
C VAL A 29 -16.91 35.55 -41.65
N GLN A 30 -16.67 34.27 -41.95
CA GLN A 30 -17.61 33.45 -42.72
C GLN A 30 -17.67 32.03 -42.15
N GLU A 31 -18.89 31.64 -41.80
CA GLU A 31 -19.38 30.30 -41.51
C GLU A 31 -20.01 29.76 -42.80
N SER A 32 -19.69 28.54 -43.20
CA SER A 32 -20.50 27.73 -44.12
C SER A 32 -20.08 26.26 -44.04
N GLU A 33 -21.10 25.42 -44.08
CA GLU A 33 -21.17 24.08 -43.54
C GLU A 33 -20.80 22.97 -44.55
N ASN A 34 -20.30 21.88 -43.98
CA ASN A 34 -20.60 20.47 -44.28
C ASN A 34 -20.31 19.85 -45.67
N THR A 35 -19.55 18.75 -45.61
CA THR A 35 -19.85 17.37 -46.05
C THR A 35 -18.78 16.79 -46.98
N GLY A 36 -18.03 15.80 -46.50
CA GLY A 36 -17.10 15.04 -47.33
C GLY A 36 -16.25 14.10 -46.49
N ALA A 37 -16.65 12.84 -46.44
CA ALA A 37 -16.04 11.81 -45.61
C ALA A 37 -14.69 11.31 -46.15
N GLN A 38 -13.91 10.78 -45.19
CA GLN A 38 -12.93 9.69 -45.30
C GLN A 38 -11.45 10.02 -45.61
N VAL A 39 -10.68 9.85 -44.54
CA VAL A 39 -9.48 9.00 -44.42
C VAL A 39 -8.20 9.50 -45.09
N SER A 40 -7.38 10.16 -44.27
CA SER A 40 -5.93 10.07 -44.34
C SER A 40 -5.43 9.58 -42.99
N LYS A 41 -4.85 8.38 -43.02
CA LYS A 41 -4.02 7.83 -41.95
C LYS A 41 -2.81 8.74 -41.82
N ASP A 42 -2.57 9.26 -40.63
CA ASP A 42 -1.23 9.41 -40.09
C ASP A 42 -1.34 9.26 -38.58
N ASN A 43 -0.78 8.15 -38.10
CA ASN A 43 -0.74 7.77 -36.70
C ASN A 43 0.33 8.60 -36.00
N ASN A 44 -0.07 9.71 -35.38
CA ASN A 44 0.53 10.16 -34.12
C ASN A 44 -0.33 11.26 -33.47
N PRO A 45 -1.00 10.97 -32.35
CA PRO A 45 -1.14 11.94 -31.29
C PRO A 45 -0.38 11.39 -30.07
N ASP A 46 0.61 12.10 -29.56
CA ASP A 46 0.33 13.16 -28.59
C ASP A 46 -0.87 12.78 -27.69
N SER A 47 -0.68 11.74 -26.89
CA SER A 47 -1.42 11.63 -25.64
C SER A 47 -0.65 12.43 -24.61
N THR A 48 -0.96 13.71 -24.56
CA THR A 48 -1.04 14.49 -23.34
C THR A 48 -1.56 13.62 -22.20
N GLU A 49 -0.64 13.01 -21.46
CA GLU A 49 -0.91 12.39 -20.18
C GLU A 49 -1.32 13.53 -19.24
N LYS A 50 -2.63 13.75 -19.19
CA LYS A 50 -3.25 14.63 -18.22
C LYS A 50 -2.90 14.07 -16.85
N GLN A 51 -1.87 14.65 -16.23
CA GLN A 51 -1.44 14.40 -14.86
C GLN A 51 -2.67 14.33 -13.97
N VAL A 52 -3.10 13.12 -13.63
CA VAL A 52 -4.08 12.88 -12.57
C VAL A 52 -3.32 13.23 -11.30
N THR A 53 -3.64 14.38 -10.71
CA THR A 53 -3.14 14.71 -9.37
C THR A 53 -3.63 13.62 -8.45
N ASP A 54 -2.70 12.74 -8.07
CA ASP A 54 -2.97 11.59 -7.24
C ASP A 54 -3.28 12.06 -5.81
N GLU A 55 -4.55 12.38 -5.55
CA GLU A 55 -5.06 12.82 -4.25
C GLU A 55 -5.23 11.66 -3.25
N ARG A 56 -4.67 10.47 -3.53
CA ARG A 56 -4.78 9.31 -2.63
C ARG A 56 -4.09 9.60 -1.30
N LEU A 57 -4.77 9.24 -0.19
CA LEU A 57 -4.24 9.33 1.17
C LEU A 57 -2.93 8.54 1.33
N VAL A 58 -2.86 7.39 0.67
CA VAL A 58 -1.70 6.50 0.66
C VAL A 58 -1.36 6.12 -0.78
N LYS A 59 -0.08 5.87 -1.02
CA LYS A 59 0.47 5.42 -2.29
C LYS A 59 1.59 4.43 -1.96
N PHE A 60 2.07 3.67 -2.94
CA PHE A 60 3.40 3.10 -2.73
C PHE A 60 4.47 3.98 -3.35
N THR A 61 5.58 4.07 -2.63
CA THR A 61 6.74 4.86 -2.98
C THR A 61 7.97 3.97 -2.91
N GLU A 62 8.92 4.16 -3.82
CA GLU A 62 10.24 3.51 -3.73
C GLU A 62 10.97 3.99 -2.48
N ALA A 63 11.28 3.06 -1.57
CA ALA A 63 12.10 3.29 -0.41
C ALA A 63 13.42 2.53 -0.55
N THR A 64 14.53 3.24 -0.38
CA THR A 64 15.87 2.68 -0.56
C THR A 64 16.09 1.50 0.42
N ALA A 65 16.65 0.41 -0.10
CA ALA A 65 16.91 -0.88 0.58
C ALA A 65 15.70 -1.77 0.94
N LEU A 66 14.46 -1.27 0.94
CA LEU A 66 13.25 -2.07 1.20
C LEU A 66 12.36 -2.29 -0.02
N GLY A 67 12.70 -1.68 -1.16
CA GLY A 67 11.90 -1.70 -2.38
C GLY A 67 10.72 -0.72 -2.30
N THR A 68 9.68 -0.99 -3.08
CA THR A 68 8.46 -0.18 -3.06
C THR A 68 7.64 -0.49 -1.79
N ILE A 69 7.35 0.52 -0.96
CA ILE A 69 6.60 0.39 0.29
C ILE A 69 5.38 1.29 0.32
N LEU A 70 4.37 0.94 1.12
CA LEU A 70 3.20 1.79 1.35
C LEU A 70 3.58 3.00 2.20
N THR A 71 3.21 4.18 1.70
CA THR A 71 3.44 5.47 2.35
C THR A 71 2.17 6.31 2.33
N ASP A 72 2.11 7.35 3.14
CA ASP A 72 1.12 8.41 2.95
C ASP A 72 1.43 9.27 1.70
N LYS A 73 0.59 10.28 1.45
CA LYS A 73 0.77 11.23 0.34
C LYS A 73 2.12 11.96 0.34
N ASN A 74 2.72 12.15 1.52
CA ASN A 74 4.00 12.84 1.72
C ASN A 74 5.20 11.88 1.64
N GLY A 75 4.98 10.57 1.53
CA GLY A 75 6.05 9.57 1.46
C GLY A 75 6.51 9.04 2.82
N MET A 76 5.76 9.31 3.90
CA MET A 76 6.05 8.72 5.21
C MET A 76 5.62 7.25 5.24
N ALA A 77 6.49 6.36 5.72
CA ALA A 77 6.21 4.93 5.78
C ALA A 77 5.02 4.59 6.69
N LEU A 78 4.24 3.60 6.26
CA LEU A 78 3.10 3.08 7.02
C LEU A 78 3.34 1.62 7.40
N TYR A 79 2.98 1.29 8.64
CA TYR A 79 3.25 0.01 9.27
C TYR A 79 1.98 -0.74 9.65
N ILE A 80 2.10 -2.06 9.69
CA ILE A 80 1.13 -2.96 10.34
C ILE A 80 1.72 -3.49 11.65
N PHE A 81 0.84 -3.70 12.64
CA PHE A 81 1.19 -4.31 13.91
C PHE A 81 0.73 -5.76 13.95
N THR A 82 1.64 -6.73 14.06
CA THR A 82 1.27 -8.16 13.99
C THR A 82 0.46 -8.65 15.18
N LYS A 83 0.39 -7.87 16.27
CA LYS A 83 -0.50 -8.18 17.41
C LYS A 83 -1.95 -7.82 17.13
N ASP A 84 -2.21 -6.97 16.14
CA ASP A 84 -3.56 -6.69 15.65
C ASP A 84 -4.01 -7.83 14.73
N THR A 85 -4.69 -8.81 15.32
CA THR A 85 -5.19 -9.99 14.58
C THR A 85 -6.54 -9.75 13.90
N THR A 86 -7.20 -8.64 14.21
CA THR A 86 -8.48 -8.22 13.63
C THR A 86 -8.33 -6.81 13.03
N THR A 87 -9.43 -6.24 12.55
CA THR A 87 -9.49 -4.83 12.16
C THR A 87 -9.37 -3.87 13.33
N GLU A 88 -9.48 -4.35 14.57
CA GLU A 88 -9.38 -3.50 15.74
C GLU A 88 -7.93 -3.37 16.20
N SER A 89 -7.50 -2.12 16.43
CA SER A 89 -6.21 -1.83 17.02
C SER A 89 -6.14 -2.35 18.46
N THR A 90 -5.00 -2.94 18.84
CA THR A 90 -4.59 -3.20 20.22
C THR A 90 -3.58 -2.17 20.74
N CYS A 91 -3.12 -1.26 19.86
CA CYS A 91 -2.14 -0.22 20.14
C CYS A 91 -2.81 1.07 20.62
N TYR A 92 -2.77 1.29 21.94
CA TYR A 92 -3.28 2.48 22.63
C TYR A 92 -2.24 3.00 23.63
N ASP A 93 -2.54 4.15 24.24
CA ASP A 93 -1.69 4.78 25.25
C ASP A 93 -0.25 5.00 24.75
N GLN A 94 0.77 4.58 25.50
CA GLN A 94 2.18 4.71 25.10
C GLN A 94 2.51 4.00 23.79
N CYS A 95 1.77 2.95 23.43
CA CYS A 95 1.93 2.33 22.12
C CYS A 95 1.56 3.32 21.01
N ALA A 96 0.42 4.01 21.15
CA ALA A 96 -0.06 4.97 20.15
C ALA A 96 0.75 6.28 20.15
N VAL A 97 1.54 6.56 21.19
CA VAL A 97 2.53 7.65 21.17
C VAL A 97 3.69 7.27 20.26
N ALA A 98 4.28 6.09 20.47
CA ALA A 98 5.40 5.62 19.66
C ALA A 98 5.00 5.22 18.22
N TRP A 99 3.76 4.75 18.07
CA TRP A 99 3.17 4.29 16.82
C TRP A 99 1.83 4.99 16.56
N PRO A 100 1.83 6.27 16.14
CA PRO A 100 0.60 7.02 15.94
C PRO A 100 -0.30 6.37 14.88
N PRO A 101 -1.61 6.23 15.12
CA PRO A 101 -2.52 5.67 14.13
C PRO A 101 -2.70 6.61 12.95
N LEU A 102 -2.77 6.06 11.72
CA LEU A 102 -3.23 6.82 10.56
C LEU A 102 -4.74 7.02 10.68
N LEU A 103 -5.16 8.19 11.13
CA LEU A 103 -6.57 8.51 11.31
C LEU A 103 -7.26 8.85 9.99
N ALA A 104 -8.53 8.44 9.88
CA ALA A 104 -9.41 8.91 8.83
C ALA A 104 -9.82 10.35 9.14
N ASN A 105 -9.52 11.27 8.23
CA ASN A 105 -10.04 12.64 8.26
C ASN A 105 -11.22 12.80 7.29
N ASP A 106 -11.94 13.91 7.44
CA ASP A 106 -13.01 14.29 6.51
C ASP A 106 -12.44 14.36 5.08
N GLY A 107 -13.03 13.59 4.16
CA GLY A 107 -12.57 13.49 2.77
C GLY A 107 -11.85 12.17 2.42
N PHE A 108 -11.72 11.21 3.34
CA PHE A 108 -11.27 9.87 2.97
C PHE A 108 -12.24 9.23 1.96
N VAL A 109 -11.75 9.00 0.75
CA VAL A 109 -12.41 8.18 -0.26
C VAL A 109 -11.65 6.87 -0.34
N ALA A 110 -12.31 5.77 0.05
CA ALA A 110 -11.82 4.45 -0.27
C ALA A 110 -11.77 4.29 -1.80
N GLY A 111 -10.58 4.33 -2.39
CA GLY A 111 -10.38 4.03 -3.80
C GLY A 111 -10.34 2.52 -4.07
N ASN A 112 -9.96 2.10 -5.28
CA ASN A 112 -9.67 0.68 -5.65
C ASN A 112 -8.48 0.05 -4.88
N PHE A 113 -8.06 0.67 -3.79
CA PHE A 113 -7.05 0.23 -2.85
C PHE A 113 -7.78 -0.43 -1.67
N PRO A 114 -7.27 -1.50 -1.03
CA PRO A 114 -7.98 -2.24 0.04
C PRO A 114 -8.05 -1.46 1.36
N LEU A 115 -8.46 -0.19 1.31
CA LEU A 115 -8.55 0.68 2.46
C LEU A 115 -9.96 0.66 3.02
N ALA A 116 -10.05 0.53 4.32
CA ALA A 116 -11.29 0.73 5.07
C ALA A 116 -10.99 1.53 6.34
N ALA A 117 -12.01 2.14 6.93
CA ALA A 117 -11.90 2.76 8.24
C ALA A 117 -12.48 1.83 9.31
N THR A 118 -11.82 1.77 10.47
CA THR A 118 -12.28 1.03 11.66
C THR A 118 -12.41 1.98 12.84
N ASP A 119 -13.37 1.70 13.73
CA ASP A 119 -13.57 2.48 14.95
C ASP A 119 -12.50 2.15 15.99
N ARG A 120 -11.94 3.20 16.61
CA ARG A 120 -11.06 3.09 17.77
C ARG A 120 -11.85 3.33 19.06
N LYS A 121 -11.33 2.79 20.17
CA LYS A 121 -11.93 2.94 21.51
C LYS A 121 -12.01 4.39 22.00
N ASP A 122 -11.15 5.26 21.47
CA ASP A 122 -11.10 6.69 21.76
C ASP A 122 -12.11 7.52 20.92
N GLY A 123 -12.92 6.86 20.09
CA GLY A 123 -13.93 7.49 19.24
C GLY A 123 -13.39 7.99 17.89
N THR A 124 -12.07 7.90 17.65
CA THR A 124 -11.50 8.21 16.34
C THR A 124 -11.68 7.04 15.36
N LYS A 125 -11.54 7.31 14.07
CA LYS A 125 -11.53 6.27 13.02
C LYS A 125 -10.12 6.12 12.48
N GLN A 126 -9.64 4.89 12.35
CA GLN A 126 -8.31 4.59 11.81
C GLN A 126 -8.41 3.90 10.46
N ILE A 127 -7.50 4.24 9.57
CA ILE A 127 -7.37 3.60 8.27
C ILE A 127 -6.74 2.22 8.44
N THR A 128 -7.32 1.26 7.75
CA THR A 128 -6.82 -0.11 7.64
C THR A 128 -6.42 -0.41 6.21
N TYR A 129 -5.49 -1.34 6.02
CA TYR A 129 -5.11 -1.91 4.73
C TYR A 129 -5.26 -3.43 4.82
N ASN A 130 -6.07 -4.04 3.96
CA ASN A 130 -6.49 -5.45 4.09
C ASN A 130 -6.97 -5.79 5.52
N GLY A 131 -7.71 -4.88 6.12
CA GLY A 131 -8.20 -5.03 7.49
C GLY A 131 -7.13 -5.03 8.57
N LYS A 132 -5.90 -4.57 8.30
CA LYS A 132 -4.88 -4.29 9.30
C LYS A 132 -4.81 -2.78 9.59
N PRO A 133 -4.92 -2.34 10.85
CA PRO A 133 -4.75 -0.93 11.21
C PRO A 133 -3.37 -0.41 10.78
N LEU A 134 -3.35 0.79 10.18
CA LEU A 134 -2.12 1.44 9.71
C LEU A 134 -1.58 2.43 10.74
N TYR A 135 -0.27 2.42 10.92
CA TYR A 135 0.42 3.28 11.87
C TYR A 135 1.60 4.01 11.22
N TYR A 136 1.91 5.18 11.75
CA TYR A 136 3.20 5.84 11.62
C TYR A 136 4.17 5.32 12.69
N PHE A 137 5.44 5.68 12.57
CA PHE A 137 6.44 5.47 13.60
C PHE A 137 7.07 6.80 14.01
N GLU A 138 7.10 7.10 15.31
CA GLU A 138 7.54 8.42 15.81
C GLU A 138 9.00 8.77 15.48
N LYS A 139 9.84 7.79 15.14
CA LYS A 139 11.26 8.01 14.79
C LYS A 139 11.51 8.17 13.30
N ASP A 140 10.49 7.98 12.46
CA ASP A 140 10.57 8.29 11.04
C ASP A 140 10.31 9.79 10.87
N GLU A 141 11.34 10.53 10.43
CA GLU A 141 11.32 11.99 10.37
C GLU A 141 11.25 12.48 8.92
N ASN A 142 11.74 11.68 7.98
CA ASN A 142 11.82 12.03 6.56
C ASN A 142 11.04 11.04 5.69
N PRO A 143 10.51 11.47 4.53
CA PRO A 143 9.96 10.56 3.54
C PRO A 143 10.97 9.47 3.16
N GLY A 144 10.50 8.22 3.10
CA GLY A 144 11.35 7.05 2.87
C GLY A 144 12.07 6.51 4.10
N ASP A 145 12.02 7.19 5.26
CA ASP A 145 12.42 6.56 6.53
C ASP A 145 11.50 5.36 6.79
N ALA A 146 12.12 4.24 7.16
CA ALA A 146 11.44 3.00 7.53
C ALA A 146 12.11 2.35 8.75
N LYS A 147 12.49 3.16 9.75
CA LYS A 147 13.31 2.72 10.90
C LYS A 147 12.55 1.77 11.83
N GLY A 148 11.23 1.70 11.67
CA GLY A 148 10.34 0.80 12.41
C GLY A 148 10.33 -0.64 11.88
N GLU A 149 10.90 -0.88 10.69
CA GLU A 149 10.83 -2.18 10.03
C GLU A 149 11.47 -3.28 10.88
N GLY A 150 10.70 -4.34 11.14
CA GLY A 150 11.15 -5.50 11.92
C GLY A 150 11.31 -5.25 13.42
N LEU A 151 10.96 -4.06 13.95
CA LEU A 151 11.13 -3.77 15.37
C LEU A 151 10.32 -4.74 16.23
N ASN A 152 11.01 -5.36 17.20
CA ASN A 152 10.48 -6.40 18.08
C ASN A 152 9.85 -7.59 17.34
N SER A 153 10.15 -7.76 16.06
CA SER A 153 9.50 -8.73 15.17
C SER A 153 7.97 -8.55 15.06
N THR A 154 7.44 -7.37 15.39
CA THR A 154 5.99 -7.10 15.39
C THR A 154 5.54 -5.95 14.51
N TRP A 155 6.46 -5.13 14.01
CA TRP A 155 6.16 -3.96 13.19
C TRP A 155 6.78 -4.14 11.82
N TYR A 156 5.97 -3.99 10.77
CA TYR A 156 6.45 -4.18 9.40
C TYR A 156 5.82 -3.17 8.46
N VAL A 157 6.62 -2.65 7.54
CA VAL A 157 6.11 -1.88 6.40
C VAL A 157 5.37 -2.81 5.45
N ILE A 158 4.41 -2.25 4.71
CA ILE A 158 3.72 -2.98 3.65
C ILE A 158 4.54 -2.84 2.37
N LYS A 159 5.17 -3.91 1.91
CA LYS A 159 5.96 -3.94 0.67
C LYS A 159 5.08 -4.30 -0.52
N ARG A 160 5.45 -3.77 -1.69
CA ARG A 160 4.98 -4.20 -3.01
C ARG A 160 6.04 -5.12 -3.58
N GLU A 161 5.65 -6.31 -4.00
CA GLU A 161 6.59 -7.26 -4.62
C GLU A 161 7.03 -6.76 -6.00
N ALA A 162 8.23 -7.18 -6.42
CA ALA A 162 8.91 -6.69 -7.64
C ALA A 162 8.19 -7.04 -8.95
N ASP A 163 7.18 -7.92 -8.92
CA ASP A 163 6.30 -8.23 -10.05
C ASP A 163 5.17 -7.19 -10.23
N GLY A 164 5.20 -6.10 -9.46
CA GLY A 164 4.19 -5.04 -9.49
C GLY A 164 2.95 -5.36 -8.66
N GLN A 165 2.94 -6.47 -7.90
CA GLN A 165 1.81 -6.84 -7.07
C GLN A 165 1.92 -6.20 -5.66
N SER A 166 1.04 -5.23 -5.43
CA SER A 166 0.63 -4.77 -4.10
C SER A 166 -0.02 -5.94 -3.37
N THR A 167 0.34 -6.19 -2.11
CA THR A 167 -0.44 -7.04 -1.20
C THR A 167 -1.76 -6.36 -0.90
N GLY A 168 -2.62 -6.09 -1.89
CA GLY A 168 -3.82 -5.28 -1.68
C GLY A 168 -4.56 -4.87 -2.95
N ASN A 169 -5.53 -5.72 -3.32
CA ASN A 169 -6.65 -5.62 -4.28
C ASN A 169 -6.40 -5.11 -5.72
N ASN A 170 -6.49 -6.01 -6.72
CA ASN A 170 -7.74 -6.23 -7.47
C ASN A 170 -7.65 -7.36 -8.52
N ALA A 171 -8.76 -8.11 -8.64
CA ALA A 171 -8.87 -9.52 -9.03
C ALA A 171 -8.09 -10.44 -8.08
N ALA A 172 -8.79 -11.27 -7.28
CA ALA A 172 -8.11 -12.31 -6.52
C ALA A 172 -7.25 -13.10 -7.51
N LYS A 173 -5.91 -12.98 -7.43
CA LYS A 173 -5.03 -13.78 -8.28
C LYS A 173 -5.45 -15.22 -8.05
N SER A 174 -5.89 -15.86 -9.12
CA SER A 174 -6.30 -17.24 -9.08
C SER A 174 -5.11 -18.08 -9.46
N TYR A 175 -4.73 -19.01 -8.60
CA TYR A 175 -3.61 -19.92 -8.84
C TYR A 175 -4.16 -21.31 -9.07
N THR A 176 -3.49 -22.08 -9.92
CA THR A 176 -3.74 -23.50 -10.09
C THR A 176 -2.95 -24.29 -9.05
N LEU A 177 -3.32 -25.57 -8.84
CA LEU A 177 -2.47 -26.46 -8.04
C LEU A 177 -1.07 -26.63 -8.62
N ALA A 178 -0.89 -26.46 -9.94
CA ALA A 178 0.42 -26.51 -10.58
C ALA A 178 1.30 -25.31 -10.19
N ASP A 179 0.70 -24.12 -10.11
CA ASP A 179 1.40 -22.93 -9.61
C ASP A 179 1.85 -23.16 -8.17
N ILE A 180 0.95 -23.65 -7.31
CA ILE A 180 1.26 -23.94 -5.91
C ILE A 180 2.36 -25.00 -5.79
N ALA A 181 2.31 -26.07 -6.58
CA ALA A 181 3.26 -27.19 -6.52
C ALA A 181 4.73 -26.80 -6.81
N ALA A 182 4.95 -25.66 -7.47
CA ALA A 182 6.30 -25.12 -7.69
C ALA A 182 6.96 -24.63 -6.38
N HIS A 183 6.15 -24.24 -5.39
CA HIS A 183 6.57 -23.66 -4.11
C HIS A 183 6.50 -24.71 -3.00
N ASN A 184 7.42 -25.66 -3.04
CA ASN A 184 7.42 -26.89 -2.22
C ASN A 184 8.60 -27.03 -1.26
N LYS A 185 9.30 -25.94 -0.95
CA LYS A 185 10.50 -25.92 -0.09
C LYS A 185 10.26 -25.13 1.19
N PRO A 186 11.01 -25.36 2.28
CA PRO A 186 10.83 -24.60 3.52
C PRO A 186 10.96 -23.07 3.36
N GLU A 187 11.89 -22.63 2.53
CA GLU A 187 12.15 -21.23 2.19
C GLU A 187 11.25 -20.67 1.07
N ASP A 188 10.46 -21.52 0.44
CA ASP A 188 9.57 -21.20 -0.69
C ASP A 188 8.37 -22.16 -0.65
N CYS A 189 7.41 -21.85 0.23
CA CYS A 189 6.33 -22.75 0.62
C CYS A 189 4.98 -22.08 0.42
N TRP A 190 4.25 -22.51 -0.62
CA TRP A 190 2.83 -22.16 -0.79
C TRP A 190 1.93 -23.33 -0.46
N MET A 191 0.70 -23.03 -0.08
CA MET A 191 -0.35 -24.04 0.07
C MET A 191 -1.73 -23.46 -0.20
N ALA A 192 -2.65 -24.32 -0.63
CA ALA A 192 -4.07 -24.00 -0.64
C ALA A 192 -4.74 -24.47 0.65
N LEU A 193 -5.63 -23.64 1.21
CA LEU A 193 -6.53 -23.99 2.31
C LEU A 193 -7.93 -23.45 2.01
N ASP A 194 -8.95 -24.32 2.00
CA ASP A 194 -10.36 -23.95 1.80
C ASP A 194 -10.58 -23.03 0.59
N GLY A 195 -9.91 -23.32 -0.54
CA GLY A 195 -10.05 -22.56 -1.79
C GLY A 195 -9.27 -21.23 -1.84
N LYS A 196 -8.45 -20.93 -0.83
CA LYS A 196 -7.52 -19.78 -0.79
C LYS A 196 -6.09 -20.25 -0.87
N VAL A 197 -5.18 -19.39 -1.34
CA VAL A 197 -3.75 -19.69 -1.49
C VAL A 197 -2.95 -18.80 -0.59
N TYR A 198 -1.97 -19.39 0.09
CA TYR A 198 -1.16 -18.73 1.11
C TYR A 198 0.33 -18.94 0.83
N ASP A 199 1.11 -17.87 0.93
CA ASP A 199 2.57 -17.92 1.01
C ASP A 199 3.00 -17.94 2.48
N ILE A 200 3.57 -19.05 2.91
CA ILE A 200 3.98 -19.25 4.30
C ILE A 200 5.49 -19.49 4.42
N SER A 201 6.28 -19.08 3.44
CA SER A 201 7.73 -19.21 3.39
C SER A 201 8.39 -18.63 4.66
N ASN A 202 7.78 -17.62 5.26
CA ASN A 202 8.25 -16.96 6.49
C ASN A 202 7.60 -17.48 7.79
N ALA A 203 6.64 -18.41 7.72
CA ALA A 203 5.88 -18.86 8.89
C ALA A 203 6.57 -20.00 9.66
N GLY A 204 7.39 -20.81 8.99
CA GLY A 204 7.80 -22.12 9.51
C GLY A 204 8.69 -22.11 10.76
N SER A 205 9.53 -21.10 10.93
CA SER A 205 10.36 -20.94 12.15
C SER A 205 9.54 -20.54 13.38
N LYS A 206 8.38 -19.90 13.17
CA LYS A 206 7.49 -19.40 14.24
C LYS A 206 6.26 -20.30 14.45
N HIS A 207 6.04 -21.27 13.58
CA HIS A 207 4.86 -22.13 13.62
C HIS A 207 4.97 -23.16 14.77
N PRO A 208 3.99 -23.24 15.71
CA PRO A 208 4.05 -24.17 16.85
C PRO A 208 4.14 -25.66 16.47
N GLY A 209 3.70 -26.02 15.26
CA GLY A 209 3.84 -27.38 14.71
C GLY A 209 5.23 -27.70 14.15
N GLY A 210 6.17 -26.75 14.17
CA GLY A 210 7.53 -26.91 13.65
C GLY A 210 7.55 -27.46 12.23
N LYS A 211 8.44 -28.43 11.98
CA LYS A 211 8.67 -29.02 10.64
C LYS A 211 7.44 -29.72 10.05
N ALA A 212 6.48 -30.15 10.86
CA ALA A 212 5.27 -30.80 10.37
C ALA A 212 4.42 -29.88 9.46
N MET A 213 4.58 -28.56 9.63
CA MET A 213 3.95 -27.56 8.75
C MET A 213 4.36 -27.77 7.29
N TYR A 214 5.65 -28.04 7.03
CA TYR A 214 6.18 -28.10 5.66
C TYR A 214 5.64 -29.29 4.85
N ALA A 215 4.95 -30.25 5.49
CA ALA A 215 4.30 -31.35 4.78
C ALA A 215 3.19 -30.88 3.82
N GLY A 216 2.65 -29.69 4.05
CA GLY A 216 1.64 -29.05 3.20
C GLY A 216 2.20 -28.19 2.07
N CYS A 217 3.52 -27.93 2.00
CA CYS A 217 4.09 -27.11 0.94
C CYS A 217 3.83 -27.73 -0.44
N GLY A 218 3.43 -26.90 -1.39
CA GLY A 218 3.13 -27.29 -2.75
C GLY A 218 1.79 -28.00 -2.95
N LYS A 219 0.87 -27.96 -1.98
CA LYS A 219 -0.36 -28.78 -1.98
C LYS A 219 -1.59 -28.01 -1.56
N ASP A 220 -2.75 -28.60 -1.83
CA ASP A 220 -3.94 -28.35 -1.01
C ASP A 220 -3.73 -29.04 0.35
N ALA A 221 -3.55 -28.23 1.39
CA ALA A 221 -3.28 -28.67 2.75
C ALA A 221 -4.52 -28.50 3.66
N THR A 222 -5.71 -28.32 3.08
CA THR A 222 -6.96 -28.09 3.83
C THR A 222 -7.19 -29.17 4.89
N GLU A 223 -7.08 -30.44 4.51
CA GLU A 223 -7.24 -31.56 5.45
C GLU A 223 -6.13 -31.56 6.52
N LEU A 224 -4.87 -31.34 6.14
CA LEU A 224 -3.74 -31.27 7.07
C LEU A 224 -3.94 -30.17 8.11
N PHE A 225 -4.48 -29.02 7.69
CA PHE A 225 -4.80 -27.90 8.57
C PHE A 225 -5.98 -28.22 9.50
N ASN A 226 -7.00 -28.90 9.01
CA ASN A 226 -8.21 -29.22 9.78
C ASN A 226 -8.06 -30.42 10.72
N THR A 227 -7.07 -31.29 10.50
CA THR A 227 -6.92 -32.54 11.28
C THR A 227 -5.61 -32.61 12.08
N ARG A 228 -4.57 -31.87 11.68
CA ARG A 228 -3.22 -31.87 12.30
C ARG A 228 -2.73 -33.28 12.69
N PRO A 229 -2.66 -34.23 11.73
CA PRO A 229 -2.40 -35.64 12.03
C PRO A 229 -0.96 -35.89 12.50
N MET A 230 -0.04 -34.96 12.20
CA MET A 230 1.35 -34.96 12.67
C MET A 230 1.57 -34.12 13.94
N GLY A 231 0.48 -33.67 14.58
CA GLY A 231 0.49 -32.82 15.76
C GLY A 231 -0.50 -33.31 16.82
N SER A 232 -1.39 -32.44 17.27
CA SER A 232 -2.37 -32.74 18.32
C SER A 232 -3.55 -33.60 17.86
N GLY A 233 -3.73 -33.85 16.57
CA GLY A 233 -4.91 -34.54 16.04
C GLY A 233 -6.21 -33.72 16.16
N THR A 234 -6.10 -32.41 16.35
CA THR A 234 -7.23 -31.49 16.47
C THR A 234 -7.14 -30.40 15.40
N PRO A 235 -8.24 -29.75 15.00
CA PRO A 235 -8.18 -28.60 14.12
C PRO A 235 -7.31 -27.48 14.70
N HIS A 236 -6.71 -26.67 13.82
CA HIS A 236 -6.12 -25.39 14.25
C HIS A 236 -7.18 -24.51 14.96
N SER A 237 -6.76 -23.84 16.04
CA SER A 237 -7.61 -22.96 16.84
C SER A 237 -8.02 -21.70 16.08
N ASP A 238 -9.05 -21.00 16.57
CA ASP A 238 -9.52 -19.75 15.98
C ASP A 238 -8.42 -18.68 15.91
N ARG A 239 -7.52 -18.66 16.89
CA ARG A 239 -6.35 -17.79 16.90
C ARG A 239 -5.39 -18.10 15.74
N ALA A 240 -5.20 -19.37 15.38
CA ALA A 240 -4.36 -19.73 14.25
C ALA A 240 -5.06 -19.39 12.92
N ARG A 241 -6.38 -19.59 12.84
CA ARG A 241 -7.19 -19.22 11.67
C ARG A 241 -7.18 -17.70 11.42
N SER A 242 -7.24 -16.88 12.47
CA SER A 242 -7.21 -15.42 12.32
C SER A 242 -5.86 -14.87 11.82
N MET A 243 -4.80 -15.68 11.84
CA MET A 243 -3.50 -15.31 11.29
C MET A 243 -3.37 -15.60 9.79
N LEU A 244 -4.22 -16.48 9.23
CA LEU A 244 -4.15 -16.87 7.81
C LEU A 244 -4.24 -15.69 6.83
N PRO A 245 -5.07 -14.65 7.04
CA PRO A 245 -5.12 -13.51 6.14
C PRO A 245 -3.79 -12.76 5.99
N ASN A 246 -2.84 -12.91 6.92
CA ASN A 246 -1.51 -12.30 6.83
C ASN A 246 -0.63 -12.95 5.76
N TYR A 247 -1.00 -14.15 5.32
CA TYR A 247 -0.24 -14.98 4.39
C TYR A 247 -1.01 -15.21 3.08
N GLU A 248 -2.27 -14.75 2.99
CA GLU A 248 -3.11 -14.97 1.82
C GLU A 248 -2.59 -14.18 0.61
N ILE A 249 -2.38 -14.87 -0.51
CA ILE A 249 -1.91 -14.29 -1.77
C ILE A 249 -2.96 -14.35 -2.89
N GLY A 250 -4.04 -15.14 -2.71
CA GLY A 250 -5.14 -15.22 -3.67
C GLY A 250 -6.08 -16.40 -3.46
N SER A 251 -6.74 -16.83 -4.54
CA SER A 251 -7.71 -17.95 -4.53
C SER A 251 -7.23 -19.12 -5.35
N LEU A 252 -7.65 -20.33 -4.98
CA LEU A 252 -7.41 -21.52 -5.78
C LEU A 252 -8.42 -21.56 -6.92
N LYS A 253 -7.94 -21.69 -8.15
CA LYS A 253 -8.76 -21.91 -9.34
C LYS A 253 -9.28 -23.35 -9.31
N GLN A 254 -10.61 -23.49 -9.30
CA GLN A 254 -11.29 -24.79 -9.39
C GLN A 254 -11.12 -25.41 -10.78
#